data_AF-A0A958FWE3-F1
#
_entry.id   AF-A0A958FWE3-F1
#
_cell.length_a   1.000
_cell.length_b   1.000
_cell.length_c   1.000
_cell.angle_alpha   90.00
_cell.angle_beta   90.00
_cell.angle_gamma   90.00
#
_symmetry.space_group_name_H-M   'P 1'
#
loop_
_entity.id
_entity.type
_entity.pdbx_description
1 polymer ?
#
loop_
_entity_poly.entity_id
_entity_poly.type
_entity_poly.pdbx_seq_one_letter_code
_entity_poly.pdbx_strand_id
1 'polypeptide(L)'
;MIRFRTLAWSALLLVFSFSCKSAIRHNLSQNSPTEITDPLCFTCHGSGQDSAPPNDINGNSDTKYTGVGAHQTHLKNGSLHLAFECSTCHIVPASLESPMHIDSDLPAEVVFGTLAKVGSVNPIWNSVGCAQTYCHGNFPGGNTSNNPTWTVVDGSQAACGTCHGISPNSGEHQRSNHRNLPCSDCHGSGYTSSKVRIADHVNGTINVGGVGSEIVTWANNRCTPTCHGQKTW
;
A
#
# COMPACT_ATOMS: atom_id res chain seq x y z
N MET A 1 22.58 -46.42 59.15
CA MET A 1 21.72 -45.24 58.92
C MET A 1 22.21 -44.55 57.65
N ILE A 2 21.47 -44.72 56.56
CA ILE A 2 21.84 -44.30 55.20
C ILE A 2 21.37 -42.86 54.99
N ARG A 3 22.28 -41.98 54.54
CA ARG A 3 21.99 -40.58 54.18
C ARG A 3 21.46 -40.51 52.76
N PHE A 4 20.31 -39.86 52.56
CA PHE A 4 19.86 -39.40 51.24
C PHE A 4 19.86 -37.87 51.19
N ARG A 5 20.64 -37.33 50.26
CA ARG A 5 20.56 -35.94 49.78
C ARG A 5 19.54 -35.91 48.64
N THR A 6 18.53 -35.07 48.71
CA THR A 6 17.61 -34.80 47.59
C THR A 6 17.87 -33.41 47.01
N LEU A 7 17.82 -33.38 45.68
CA LEU A 7 18.30 -32.35 44.78
C LEU A 7 17.40 -31.11 44.73
N ALA A 8 18.04 -29.95 44.53
CA ALA A 8 17.40 -28.69 44.21
C ALA A 8 16.79 -28.74 42.80
N TRP A 9 15.54 -28.30 42.67
CA TRP A 9 14.86 -28.07 41.40
C TRP A 9 15.12 -26.63 40.96
N SER A 10 15.95 -26.45 39.93
CA SER A 10 16.02 -25.18 39.20
C SER A 10 15.08 -25.27 38.00
N ALA A 11 13.94 -24.57 38.08
CA ALA A 11 13.04 -24.39 36.95
C ALA A 11 13.72 -23.49 35.91
N LEU A 12 14.12 -24.10 34.79
CA LEU A 12 14.60 -23.41 33.61
C LEU A 12 13.38 -22.84 32.86
N LEU A 13 13.14 -21.54 33.01
CA LEU A 13 12.23 -20.78 32.15
C LEU A 13 12.82 -20.73 30.74
N LEU A 14 12.43 -21.68 29.90
CA LEU A 14 12.62 -21.62 28.46
C LEU A 14 11.67 -20.55 27.90
N VAL A 15 12.18 -19.33 27.76
CA VAL A 15 11.58 -18.30 26.92
C VAL A 15 11.79 -18.75 25.47
N PHE A 16 10.82 -19.48 24.92
CA PHE A 16 10.78 -19.73 23.48
C PHE A 16 10.34 -18.45 22.78
N SER A 17 11.31 -17.65 22.37
CA SER A 17 11.09 -16.60 21.38
C SER A 17 10.79 -17.27 20.05
N PHE A 18 9.50 -17.49 19.75
CA PHE A 18 9.04 -17.92 18.44
C PHE A 18 9.24 -16.77 17.44
N SER A 19 10.48 -16.62 16.94
CA SER A 19 10.74 -15.90 15.70
C SER A 19 10.28 -16.78 14.55
N CYS A 20 9.75 -16.18 13.47
CA CYS A 20 9.25 -16.89 12.29
C CYS A 20 10.28 -17.89 11.69
N LYS A 21 11.59 -17.68 11.94
CA LYS A 21 12.67 -18.63 11.59
C LYS A 21 12.70 -19.93 12.40
N SER A 22 12.07 -19.97 13.58
CA SER A 22 12.03 -21.12 14.50
C SER A 22 10.68 -21.82 14.50
N ALA A 23 9.72 -21.41 13.67
CA ALA A 23 8.52 -22.19 13.44
C ALA A 23 8.93 -23.54 12.86
N ILE A 24 8.94 -24.55 13.73
CA ILE A 24 9.12 -25.96 13.39
C ILE A 24 8.28 -26.23 12.15
N ARG A 25 8.86 -26.84 11.10
CA ARG A 25 8.11 -27.39 9.97
C ARG A 25 7.09 -28.39 10.52
N HIS A 26 5.90 -27.92 10.88
CA HIS A 26 4.80 -28.78 11.28
C HIS A 26 4.26 -29.39 9.99
N ASN A 27 4.68 -30.62 9.74
CA ASN A 27 4.20 -31.45 8.63
C ASN A 27 2.71 -31.74 8.85
N LEU A 28 1.83 -30.94 8.25
CA LEU A 28 0.39 -31.22 8.24
C LEU A 28 0.01 -31.88 6.92
N SER A 29 -0.17 -33.19 7.02
CA SER A 29 -0.77 -34.04 6.02
C SER A 29 -2.26 -33.73 5.84
N GLN A 30 -2.62 -33.36 4.60
CA GLN A 30 -3.82 -33.73 3.83
C GLN A 30 -5.16 -32.96 3.97
N ASN A 31 -5.57 -32.44 2.79
CA ASN A 31 -6.90 -32.49 2.15
C ASN A 31 -8.14 -31.90 2.86
N SER A 32 -8.49 -30.64 2.55
CA SER A 32 -9.89 -30.19 2.42
C SER A 32 -10.03 -28.90 1.60
N PRO A 33 -11.09 -28.74 0.77
CA PRO A 33 -11.35 -27.53 0.00
C PRO A 33 -12.33 -26.62 0.77
N THR A 34 -11.87 -25.91 1.77
CA THR A 34 -12.66 -24.87 2.45
C THR A 34 -11.73 -23.83 3.05
N GLU A 35 -11.87 -22.58 2.60
CA GLU A 35 -11.43 -21.31 3.19
C GLU A 35 -9.97 -21.23 3.68
N ILE A 36 -9.21 -20.25 3.19
CA ILE A 36 -7.88 -19.94 3.71
C ILE A 36 -8.03 -19.27 5.09
N THR A 37 -8.46 -20.03 6.09
CA THR A 37 -8.16 -19.76 7.49
C THR A 37 -6.93 -20.59 7.81
N ASP A 38 -5.76 -20.19 7.31
CA ASP A 38 -4.53 -20.82 7.76
C ASP A 38 -4.08 -20.15 9.07
N PRO A 39 -4.30 -20.76 10.25
CA PRO A 39 -3.79 -20.24 11.52
C PRO A 39 -2.25 -20.10 11.54
N LEU A 40 -1.53 -20.65 10.56
CA LEU A 40 -0.09 -20.47 10.39
C LEU A 40 0.28 -19.07 9.88
N CYS A 41 -0.56 -18.42 9.05
CA CYS A 41 -0.24 -17.08 8.54
C CYS A 41 -0.16 -16.07 9.68
N PHE A 42 -1.13 -16.05 10.61
CA PHE A 42 -1.14 -15.15 11.77
C PHE A 42 -0.06 -15.44 12.82
N THR A 43 0.66 -16.57 12.69
CA THR A 43 1.82 -16.84 13.52
C THR A 43 2.99 -15.93 13.16
N CYS A 44 3.09 -15.52 11.89
CA CYS A 44 4.11 -14.60 11.39
C CYS A 44 3.55 -13.26 10.87
N HIS A 45 2.26 -13.18 10.55
CA HIS A 45 1.58 -12.03 9.93
C HIS A 45 0.45 -11.50 10.79
N GLY A 46 0.70 -10.47 11.59
CA GLY A 46 -0.33 -9.74 12.33
C GLY A 46 -1.25 -10.65 13.16
N SER A 47 -2.55 -10.38 13.10
CA SER A 47 -3.62 -11.18 13.70
C SER A 47 -4.81 -11.24 12.75
N GLY A 48 -5.78 -12.12 13.01
CA GLY A 48 -7.03 -12.17 12.23
C GLY A 48 -7.87 -10.89 12.28
N GLN A 49 -7.57 -9.97 13.21
CA GLN A 49 -8.17 -8.63 13.26
C GLN A 49 -7.33 -7.57 12.56
N ASP A 50 -6.04 -7.83 12.42
CA ASP A 50 -5.06 -6.87 11.92
C ASP A 50 -3.88 -7.60 11.30
N SER A 51 -3.99 -7.92 10.01
CA SER A 51 -3.01 -8.72 9.30
C SER A 51 -1.67 -7.98 9.09
N ALA A 52 -1.59 -6.65 9.31
CA ALA A 52 -0.35 -5.89 9.16
C ALA A 52 -0.30 -4.56 9.95
N PRO A 53 0.87 -4.14 10.47
CA PRO A 53 2.13 -4.86 10.32
C PRO A 53 2.17 -6.05 11.29
N PRO A 54 2.67 -7.21 10.85
CA PRO A 54 3.25 -8.15 11.79
C PRO A 54 4.37 -7.51 12.61
N ASN A 55 4.71 -8.17 13.71
CA ASN A 55 6.05 -8.01 14.25
C ASN A 55 7.06 -8.46 13.19
N ASP A 56 8.15 -7.73 13.01
CA ASP A 56 9.19 -8.17 12.10
C ASP A 56 9.83 -9.49 12.60
N ILE A 57 10.69 -10.10 11.77
CA ILE A 57 11.37 -11.36 12.11
C ILE A 57 12.25 -11.30 13.37
N ASN A 58 12.59 -10.09 13.83
CA ASN A 58 13.35 -9.83 15.05
C ASN A 58 12.43 -9.56 16.26
N GLY A 59 11.10 -9.61 16.07
CA GLY A 59 10.10 -9.37 17.10
C GLY A 59 9.80 -7.90 17.34
N ASN A 60 10.25 -6.99 16.48
CA ASN A 60 9.94 -5.56 16.63
C ASN A 60 8.51 -5.26 16.16
N SER A 61 7.82 -4.38 16.88
CA SER A 61 6.43 -3.94 16.55
C SER A 61 6.31 -2.45 16.26
N ASP A 62 7.39 -1.68 16.46
CA ASP A 62 7.40 -0.23 16.28
C ASP A 62 7.61 0.13 14.80
N THR A 63 6.84 1.08 14.28
CA THR A 63 6.90 1.52 12.88
C THR A 63 8.25 2.14 12.49
N LYS A 64 9.11 2.47 13.46
CA LYS A 64 10.49 2.89 13.18
C LYS A 64 11.37 1.79 12.57
N TYR A 65 10.94 0.53 12.66
CA TYR A 65 11.64 -0.61 12.05
C TYR A 65 11.07 -0.91 10.66
N THR A 66 11.96 -1.15 9.70
CA THR A 66 11.59 -1.34 8.29
C THR A 66 10.72 -2.58 8.05
N GLY A 67 10.86 -3.62 8.88
CA GLY A 67 10.00 -4.81 8.82
C GLY A 67 8.55 -4.57 9.28
N VAL A 68 8.27 -3.42 9.90
CA VAL A 68 6.95 -3.01 10.39
C VAL A 68 6.42 -1.86 9.53
N GLY A 69 7.04 -0.68 9.65
CA GLY A 69 6.79 0.55 8.89
C GLY A 69 5.32 0.90 8.62
N ALA A 70 5.05 1.41 7.41
CA ALA A 70 3.82 2.10 7.05
C ALA A 70 2.69 1.21 6.48
N HIS A 71 2.69 -0.11 6.74
CA HIS A 71 1.61 -1.01 6.29
C HIS A 71 0.23 -0.45 6.66
N GLN A 72 0.04 -0.08 7.93
CA GLN A 72 -1.26 0.40 8.44
C GLN A 72 -1.76 1.69 7.82
N THR A 73 -0.85 2.55 7.37
CA THR A 73 -1.21 3.81 6.73
C THR A 73 -2.01 3.56 5.44
N HIS A 74 -1.77 2.42 4.78
CA HIS A 74 -2.38 2.10 3.49
C HIS A 74 -3.61 1.18 3.60
N LEU A 75 -3.73 0.40 4.69
CA LEU A 75 -4.82 -0.56 4.88
C LEU A 75 -6.09 0.06 5.51
N LYS A 76 -6.08 1.37 5.78
CA LYS A 76 -7.22 2.10 6.38
C LYS A 76 -7.66 3.23 5.46
N ASN A 77 -8.96 3.53 5.51
CA ASN A 77 -9.48 4.72 4.84
C ASN A 77 -8.81 5.97 5.43
N GLY A 78 -8.24 6.80 4.56
CA GLY A 78 -7.62 8.06 4.92
C GLY A 78 -8.40 9.26 4.38
N SER A 79 -7.81 10.45 4.53
CA SER A 79 -8.32 11.68 3.93
C SER A 79 -8.01 11.80 2.43
N LEU A 80 -7.11 10.96 1.91
CA LEU A 80 -6.59 11.05 0.54
C LEU A 80 -6.91 9.84 -0.33
N HIS A 81 -7.17 8.68 0.25
CA HIS A 81 -7.46 7.45 -0.48
C HIS A 81 -8.34 6.53 0.39
N LEU A 82 -9.02 5.59 -0.27
CA LEU A 82 -9.64 4.44 0.41
C LEU A 82 -8.58 3.43 0.83
N ALA A 83 -8.92 2.56 1.78
CA ALA A 83 -8.08 1.43 2.18
C ALA A 83 -7.71 0.58 0.95
N PHE A 84 -6.44 0.18 0.88
CA PHE A 84 -5.94 -0.70 -0.15
C PHE A 84 -5.93 -2.15 0.32
N GLU A 85 -6.26 -3.07 -0.59
CA GLU A 85 -6.02 -4.50 -0.39
C GLU A 85 -4.52 -4.80 -0.47
N CYS A 86 -4.04 -5.84 0.22
CA CYS A 86 -2.62 -6.23 0.22
C CYS A 86 -2.06 -6.42 -1.20
N SER A 87 -2.85 -7.02 -2.09
CA SER A 87 -2.52 -7.29 -3.50
C SER A 87 -2.26 -6.03 -4.34
N THR A 88 -2.68 -4.87 -3.84
CA THR A 88 -2.41 -3.56 -4.43
C THR A 88 -0.92 -3.23 -4.38
N CYS A 89 -0.30 -3.52 -3.23
CA CYS A 89 1.09 -3.21 -2.96
C CYS A 89 1.99 -4.32 -3.48
N HIS A 90 1.72 -5.57 -3.12
CA HIS A 90 2.51 -6.72 -3.54
C HIS A 90 1.66 -7.99 -3.69
N ILE A 91 2.16 -8.97 -4.42
CA ILE A 91 1.50 -10.28 -4.51
C ILE A 91 1.40 -10.88 -3.09
N VAL A 92 0.22 -11.32 -2.69
CA VAL A 92 0.00 -12.06 -1.44
C VAL A 92 0.34 -13.53 -1.70
N PRO A 93 1.34 -14.12 -1.02
CA PRO A 93 1.72 -15.51 -1.22
C PRO A 93 0.56 -16.46 -0.88
N ALA A 94 0.40 -17.53 -1.67
CA ALA A 94 -0.66 -18.52 -1.44
C ALA A 94 -0.29 -19.57 -0.38
N SER A 95 1.00 -19.71 -0.06
CA SER A 95 1.54 -20.65 0.91
C SER A 95 2.90 -20.18 1.43
N LEU A 96 3.40 -20.82 2.50
CA LEU A 96 4.69 -20.46 3.12
C LEU A 96 5.87 -20.53 2.14
N GLU A 97 5.97 -21.59 1.35
CA GLU A 97 7.08 -21.79 0.40
C GLU A 97 6.75 -21.25 -1.01
N SER A 98 5.70 -20.43 -1.12
CA SER A 98 5.45 -19.71 -2.38
C SER A 98 6.65 -18.85 -2.71
N PRO A 99 7.01 -18.71 -4.01
CA PRO A 99 8.09 -17.84 -4.41
C PRO A 99 7.91 -16.42 -3.84
N MET A 100 9.02 -15.79 -3.46
CA MET A 100 9.10 -14.43 -2.92
C MET A 100 8.55 -14.29 -1.49
N HIS A 101 8.46 -15.37 -0.73
CA HIS A 101 8.03 -15.34 0.67
C HIS A 101 9.18 -15.72 1.61
N ILE A 102 9.30 -17.00 1.97
CA ILE A 102 10.42 -17.52 2.79
C ILE A 102 11.25 -18.57 2.03
N ASP A 103 11.12 -18.59 0.71
CA ASP A 103 11.80 -19.54 -0.19
C ASP A 103 13.28 -19.21 -0.43
N SER A 104 13.71 -17.99 -0.08
CA SER A 104 15.08 -17.48 -0.27
C SER A 104 15.66 -16.83 0.99
N ASP A 105 16.93 -16.43 0.91
CA ASP A 105 17.57 -15.64 1.97
C ASP A 105 16.90 -14.27 2.11
N LEU A 106 16.81 -13.80 3.35
CA LEU A 106 16.21 -12.50 3.67
C LEU A 106 16.93 -11.33 2.98
N PRO A 107 16.21 -10.24 2.65
CA PRO A 107 14.78 -10.03 2.84
C PRO A 107 13.92 -10.63 1.72
N ALA A 108 12.65 -10.94 2.02
CA ALA A 108 11.68 -11.37 1.02
C ALA A 108 11.52 -10.33 -0.11
N GLU A 109 11.37 -10.81 -1.35
CA GLU A 109 11.26 -9.97 -2.53
C GLU A 109 9.87 -9.33 -2.64
N VAL A 110 9.83 -8.02 -2.95
CA VAL A 110 8.57 -7.29 -3.14
C VAL A 110 8.25 -7.20 -4.63
N VAL A 111 7.26 -7.95 -5.08
CA VAL A 111 6.70 -7.81 -6.44
C VAL A 111 5.42 -7.00 -6.41
N PHE A 112 5.49 -5.80 -7.00
CA PHE A 112 4.41 -4.85 -6.92
C PHE A 112 3.14 -5.25 -7.69
N GLY A 113 1.98 -4.95 -7.10
CA GLY A 113 0.68 -5.13 -7.71
C GLY A 113 0.39 -4.18 -8.88
N THR A 114 -0.73 -4.40 -9.56
CA THR A 114 -1.09 -3.68 -10.79
C THR A 114 -1.25 -2.17 -10.56
N LEU A 115 -1.90 -1.76 -9.47
CA LEU A 115 -2.16 -0.33 -9.21
C LEU A 115 -0.86 0.47 -9.06
N ALA A 116 0.13 -0.07 -8.34
CA ALA A 116 1.42 0.59 -8.16
C ALA A 116 2.19 0.81 -9.48
N LYS A 117 1.86 0.03 -10.53
CA LYS A 117 2.47 0.04 -11.86
C LYS A 117 1.67 0.85 -12.91
N VAL A 118 0.57 1.48 -12.52
CA VAL A 118 -0.23 2.32 -13.44
C VAL A 118 0.65 3.38 -14.11
N GLY A 119 0.44 3.60 -15.40
CA GLY A 119 1.29 4.48 -16.22
C GLY A 119 2.60 3.83 -16.69
N SER A 120 2.69 2.49 -16.63
CA SER A 120 3.87 1.71 -17.05
C SER A 120 5.14 2.08 -16.29
N VAL A 121 4.98 2.39 -15.01
CA VAL A 121 6.10 2.68 -14.12
C VAL A 121 6.73 1.41 -13.57
N ASN A 122 7.95 1.52 -13.07
CA ASN A 122 8.72 0.42 -12.49
C ASN A 122 8.94 0.67 -10.98
N PRO A 123 7.95 0.36 -10.12
CA PRO A 123 8.08 0.45 -8.68
C PRO A 123 9.28 -0.36 -8.17
N ILE A 124 9.99 0.20 -7.18
CA ILE A 124 11.06 -0.50 -6.49
C ILE A 124 10.91 -0.35 -4.97
N TRP A 125 11.28 -1.40 -4.25
CA TRP A 125 11.63 -1.30 -2.85
C TRP A 125 13.14 -1.00 -2.75
N ASN A 126 13.51 0.15 -2.18
CA ASN A 126 14.92 0.60 -2.13
C ASN A 126 15.53 0.52 -0.72
N SER A 127 14.94 -0.28 0.17
CA SER A 127 15.30 -0.40 1.60
C SER A 127 15.00 0.82 2.49
N VAL A 128 14.52 1.93 1.91
CA VAL A 128 14.02 3.11 2.65
C VAL A 128 12.51 3.24 2.49
N GLY A 129 11.98 2.91 1.31
CA GLY A 129 10.56 2.95 1.00
C GLY A 129 10.25 2.43 -0.40
N CYS A 130 8.98 2.63 -0.80
CA CYS A 130 8.49 2.31 -2.13
C CYS A 130 8.75 3.52 -3.04
N ALA A 131 9.69 3.39 -3.98
CA ALA A 131 10.05 4.45 -4.92
C ALA A 131 9.54 4.15 -6.33
N GLN A 132 9.44 5.19 -7.17
CA GLN A 132 9.04 5.10 -8.58
C GLN A 132 7.65 4.49 -8.80
N THR A 133 6.79 4.52 -7.78
CA THR A 133 5.42 4.00 -7.85
C THR A 133 4.46 5.06 -8.34
N TYR A 134 3.36 4.63 -8.96
CA TYR A 134 2.24 5.51 -9.31
C TYR A 134 1.72 6.28 -8.08
N CYS A 135 1.60 5.62 -6.92
CA CYS A 135 1.07 6.26 -5.71
C CYS A 135 2.00 7.35 -5.16
N HIS A 136 3.31 7.19 -5.33
CA HIS A 136 4.34 8.10 -4.80
C HIS A 136 4.92 8.97 -5.93
N GLY A 137 4.04 9.69 -6.61
CA GLY A 137 4.41 10.81 -7.48
C GLY A 137 4.90 10.45 -8.89
N ASN A 138 5.04 9.16 -9.23
CA ASN A 138 5.49 8.74 -10.55
C ASN A 138 4.29 8.60 -11.52
N PHE A 139 3.70 9.72 -11.89
CA PHE A 139 2.59 9.80 -12.86
C PHE A 139 2.62 11.16 -13.58
N PRO A 140 1.91 11.32 -14.71
CA PRO A 140 1.84 12.60 -15.40
C PRO A 140 1.36 13.74 -14.48
N GLY A 141 2.18 14.78 -14.32
CA GLY A 141 1.90 15.91 -13.41
C GLY A 141 2.19 15.65 -11.93
N GLY A 142 2.70 14.46 -11.60
CA GLY A 142 3.19 14.10 -10.27
C GLY A 142 4.57 14.67 -9.97
N ASN A 143 4.88 14.74 -8.69
CA ASN A 143 6.20 15.07 -8.17
C ASN A 143 6.99 13.77 -7.99
N THR A 144 7.88 13.47 -8.94
CA THR A 144 8.74 12.27 -8.88
C THR A 144 9.74 12.29 -7.73
N SER A 145 9.95 13.44 -7.06
CA SER A 145 10.74 13.52 -5.83
C SER A 145 9.94 13.13 -4.59
N ASN A 146 8.64 12.86 -4.71
CA ASN A 146 7.83 12.33 -3.61
C ASN A 146 8.24 10.89 -3.31
N ASN A 147 9.19 10.72 -2.39
CA ASN A 147 9.71 9.41 -1.99
C ASN A 147 9.55 9.26 -0.47
N PRO A 148 8.34 8.90 0.01
CA PRO A 148 8.07 8.74 1.43
C PRO A 148 9.02 7.73 2.08
N THR A 149 9.39 7.99 3.32
CA THR A 149 10.21 7.10 4.13
C THR A 149 9.28 6.12 4.83
N TRP A 150 9.47 4.82 4.59
CA TRP A 150 8.57 3.76 5.05
C TRP A 150 8.32 3.75 6.56
N THR A 151 9.29 4.25 7.34
CA THR A 151 9.24 4.25 8.80
C THR A 151 8.70 5.57 9.39
N VAL A 152 8.36 6.55 8.55
CA VAL A 152 7.77 7.83 8.95
C VAL A 152 6.26 7.78 8.69
N VAL A 153 5.48 7.58 9.77
CA VAL A 153 4.02 7.36 9.72
C VAL A 153 3.21 8.48 10.39
N ASP A 154 3.83 9.63 10.66
CA ASP A 154 3.23 10.78 11.36
C ASP A 154 2.36 11.66 10.44
N GLY A 155 2.21 11.29 9.17
CA GLY A 155 1.45 12.03 8.17
C GLY A 155 2.19 13.22 7.56
N SER A 156 3.41 13.55 8.00
CA SER A 156 4.20 14.68 7.48
C SER A 156 4.51 14.58 5.98
N GLN A 157 4.53 13.36 5.44
CA GLN A 157 4.86 13.07 4.04
C GLN A 157 3.64 13.10 3.11
N ALA A 158 2.42 13.28 3.65
CA ALA A 158 1.16 13.24 2.90
C ALA A 158 0.46 14.62 2.77
N ALA A 159 1.17 15.72 3.05
CA ALA A 159 0.60 17.06 2.91
C ALA A 159 0.23 17.36 1.44
N CYS A 160 -0.85 18.13 1.19
CA CYS A 160 -1.19 18.57 -0.16
C CYS A 160 0.00 19.30 -0.81
N GLY A 161 0.29 18.99 -2.09
CA GLY A 161 1.44 19.54 -2.79
C GLY A 161 2.66 18.62 -2.82
N THR A 162 2.77 17.63 -1.92
CA THR A 162 3.93 16.73 -1.89
C THR A 162 3.92 15.76 -3.05
N CYS A 163 2.76 15.16 -3.37
CA CYS A 163 2.60 14.18 -4.45
C CYS A 163 2.46 14.82 -5.84
N HIS A 164 1.78 15.96 -5.92
CA HIS A 164 1.54 16.74 -7.14
C HIS A 164 1.16 18.18 -6.74
N GLY A 165 1.26 19.14 -7.66
CA GLY A 165 0.79 20.52 -7.40
C GLY A 165 -0.72 20.59 -7.09
N ILE A 166 -1.18 21.61 -6.36
CA ILE A 166 -2.60 21.79 -6.01
C ILE A 166 -3.41 22.17 -7.27
N SER A 167 -3.76 21.16 -8.06
CA SER A 167 -3.90 21.16 -9.54
C SER A 167 -2.59 20.71 -10.20
N PRO A 168 -2.50 19.44 -10.64
CA PRO A 168 -1.39 18.96 -11.43
C PRO A 168 -1.23 19.81 -12.70
N ASN A 169 0.01 20.08 -13.09
CA ASN A 169 0.30 20.69 -14.39
C ASN A 169 0.44 19.57 -15.45
N SER A 170 -0.67 18.89 -15.74
CA SER A 170 -0.70 17.76 -16.67
C SER A 170 -1.89 17.83 -17.61
N GLY A 171 -1.72 17.23 -18.79
CA GLY A 171 -2.73 17.22 -19.84
C GLY A 171 -2.94 18.59 -20.48
N GLU A 172 -3.95 18.66 -21.34
CA GLU A 172 -4.25 19.86 -22.14
C GLU A 172 -5.11 20.89 -21.38
N HIS A 173 -5.78 20.48 -20.30
CA HIS A 173 -6.60 21.34 -19.46
C HIS A 173 -5.78 21.98 -18.34
N GLN A 174 -4.92 22.94 -18.70
CA GLN A 174 -4.18 23.71 -17.70
C GLN A 174 -5.13 24.57 -16.86
N ARG A 175 -4.86 24.65 -15.54
CA ARG A 175 -5.63 25.50 -14.61
C ARG A 175 -5.60 26.98 -14.98
N SER A 176 -4.50 27.42 -15.58
CA SER A 176 -4.33 28.78 -16.13
C SER A 176 -5.38 29.15 -17.17
N ASN A 177 -5.95 28.17 -17.88
CA ASN A 177 -6.97 28.36 -18.91
C ASN A 177 -8.40 28.35 -18.33
N HIS A 178 -8.56 27.92 -17.09
CA HIS A 178 -9.86 27.75 -16.40
C HIS A 178 -9.87 28.51 -15.07
N ARG A 179 -9.28 29.71 -15.06
CA ARG A 179 -9.25 30.56 -13.87
C ARG A 179 -10.68 30.93 -13.48
N ASN A 180 -10.97 30.92 -12.18
CA ASN A 180 -12.27 31.26 -11.57
C ASN A 180 -13.39 30.21 -11.68
N LEU A 181 -13.12 29.00 -12.20
CA LEU A 181 -14.05 27.88 -12.02
C LEU A 181 -13.75 27.16 -10.69
N PRO A 182 -14.76 26.83 -9.87
CA PRO A 182 -14.58 25.98 -8.70
C PRO A 182 -14.13 24.58 -9.13
N CYS A 183 -13.34 23.91 -8.27
CA CYS A 183 -12.79 22.58 -8.57
C CYS A 183 -13.90 21.56 -8.88
N SER A 184 -15.05 21.70 -8.23
CA SER A 184 -16.21 20.83 -8.38
C SER A 184 -16.85 20.87 -9.77
N ASP A 185 -16.66 21.94 -10.54
CA ASP A 185 -17.23 22.04 -11.88
C ASP A 185 -16.57 21.06 -12.84
N CYS A 186 -15.30 20.70 -12.61
CA CYS A 186 -14.56 19.74 -13.43
C CYS A 186 -14.43 18.36 -12.77
N HIS A 187 -14.27 18.32 -11.44
CA HIS A 187 -13.97 17.09 -10.70
C HIS A 187 -15.17 16.55 -9.90
N GLY A 188 -16.29 17.28 -9.88
CA GLY A 188 -17.51 16.90 -9.18
C GLY A 188 -17.57 17.36 -7.73
N SER A 189 -18.76 17.19 -7.14
CA SER A 189 -19.03 17.59 -5.76
C SER A 189 -18.04 16.92 -4.79
N GLY A 190 -17.57 17.69 -3.80
CA GLY A 190 -16.60 17.25 -2.80
C GLY A 190 -15.13 17.60 -3.13
N TYR A 191 -14.81 17.97 -4.36
CA TYR A 191 -13.48 18.47 -4.72
C TYR A 191 -13.32 19.96 -4.42
N THR A 192 -12.20 20.30 -3.77
CA THR A 192 -11.75 21.67 -3.52
C THR A 192 -10.23 21.75 -3.65
N SER A 193 -9.62 22.92 -3.41
CA SER A 193 -8.16 23.06 -3.38
C SER A 193 -7.48 22.27 -2.23
N SER A 194 -8.23 21.82 -1.23
CA SER A 194 -7.70 21.08 -0.07
C SER A 194 -8.48 19.81 0.25
N LYS A 195 -9.42 19.40 -0.61
CA LYS A 195 -10.24 18.20 -0.44
C LYS A 195 -10.41 17.47 -1.76
N VAL A 196 -10.47 16.16 -1.66
CA VAL A 196 -10.66 15.24 -2.79
C VAL A 196 -11.87 14.35 -2.54
N ARG A 197 -12.43 13.77 -3.59
CA ARG A 197 -13.29 12.60 -3.47
C ARG A 197 -12.39 11.37 -3.29
N ILE A 198 -12.31 10.83 -2.09
CA ILE A 198 -11.36 9.75 -1.77
C ILE A 198 -11.55 8.47 -2.58
N ALA A 199 -12.75 8.24 -3.13
CA ALA A 199 -13.03 7.10 -4.02
C ALA A 199 -12.34 7.24 -5.40
N ASP A 200 -11.96 8.47 -5.77
CA ASP A 200 -11.32 8.78 -7.04
C ASP A 200 -9.82 8.99 -6.91
N HIS A 201 -9.38 9.42 -5.72
CA HIS A 201 -8.00 9.84 -5.52
C HIS A 201 -7.11 8.63 -5.21
N VAL A 202 -6.15 8.39 -6.10
CA VAL A 202 -5.22 7.24 -6.08
C VAL A 202 -5.89 5.90 -6.44
N ASN A 203 -6.86 5.91 -7.37
CA ASN A 203 -7.52 4.69 -7.87
C ASN A 203 -6.96 4.16 -9.22
N GLY A 204 -5.94 4.82 -9.78
CA GLY A 204 -5.32 4.42 -11.05
C GLY A 204 -6.03 4.92 -12.30
N THR A 205 -7.09 5.71 -12.16
CA THR A 205 -7.85 6.28 -13.27
C THR A 205 -7.83 7.80 -13.23
N ILE A 206 -7.87 8.44 -14.40
CA ILE A 206 -8.06 9.89 -14.49
C ILE A 206 -9.56 10.15 -14.42
N ASN A 207 -10.03 10.61 -13.27
CA ASN A 207 -11.43 10.97 -13.08
C ASN A 207 -11.65 12.46 -13.36
N VAL A 208 -12.46 12.72 -14.39
CA VAL A 208 -13.05 14.03 -14.70
C VAL A 208 -14.53 13.81 -14.95
N GLY A 209 -15.37 14.79 -14.60
CA GLY A 209 -16.83 14.63 -14.71
C GLY A 209 -17.59 15.21 -13.54
N GLY A 210 -17.28 16.46 -13.17
CA GLY A 210 -18.28 17.27 -12.51
C GLY A 210 -19.54 17.38 -13.38
N VAL A 211 -20.66 17.72 -12.76
CA VAL A 211 -21.94 17.85 -13.49
C VAL A 211 -21.75 18.88 -14.60
N GLY A 212 -21.88 18.45 -15.86
CA GLY A 212 -21.66 19.31 -17.02
C GLY A 212 -20.22 19.36 -17.52
N SER A 213 -19.28 18.55 -16.98
CA SER A 213 -17.90 18.38 -17.46
C SER A 213 -17.52 16.94 -17.81
N GLU A 214 -18.50 16.11 -18.10
CA GLU A 214 -18.31 14.71 -18.43
C GLU A 214 -17.61 14.55 -19.78
N ILE A 215 -16.65 13.61 -19.85
CA ILE A 215 -16.14 13.13 -21.14
C ILE A 215 -17.11 12.05 -21.63
N VAL A 216 -17.87 12.38 -22.67
CA VAL A 216 -18.89 11.48 -23.25
C VAL A 216 -18.23 10.37 -24.05
N THR A 217 -17.15 10.68 -24.78
CA THR A 217 -16.38 9.71 -25.56
C THR A 217 -14.88 10.00 -25.48
N TRP A 218 -14.08 8.94 -25.42
CA TRP A 218 -12.61 8.97 -25.54
C TRP A 218 -12.13 7.83 -26.45
N ALA A 219 -11.61 8.16 -27.63
CA ALA A 219 -11.02 7.17 -28.54
C ALA A 219 -10.06 7.85 -29.51
N ASN A 220 -8.99 7.17 -29.93
CA ASN A 220 -8.06 7.64 -30.96
C ASN A 220 -7.58 9.10 -30.72
N ASN A 221 -7.19 9.40 -29.49
CA ASN A 221 -6.80 10.75 -29.06
C ASN A 221 -7.84 11.85 -29.34
N ARG A 222 -9.12 11.51 -29.26
CA ARG A 222 -10.22 12.43 -29.46
C ARG A 222 -11.18 12.33 -28.28
N CYS A 223 -11.56 13.47 -27.70
CA CYS A 223 -12.65 13.54 -26.72
C CYS A 223 -13.79 14.42 -27.19
N THR A 224 -14.98 14.01 -26.79
CA THR A 224 -16.17 14.86 -26.80
C THR A 224 -16.60 15.13 -25.36
N PRO A 225 -16.28 16.31 -24.80
CA PRO A 225 -16.77 16.70 -23.49
C PRO A 225 -18.09 17.46 -23.60
N THR A 226 -18.79 17.62 -22.48
CA THR A 226 -20.01 18.43 -22.37
C THR A 226 -19.72 19.94 -22.27
N CYS A 227 -18.52 20.36 -21.86
CA CYS A 227 -18.19 21.79 -21.68
C CYS A 227 -17.85 22.54 -22.97
N HIS A 228 -17.20 21.88 -23.93
CA HIS A 228 -16.73 22.51 -25.16
C HIS A 228 -16.77 21.53 -26.33
N GLY A 229 -16.66 22.06 -27.55
CA GLY A 229 -16.60 21.23 -28.76
C GLY A 229 -15.47 20.21 -28.71
N GLN A 230 -15.67 19.10 -29.42
CA GLN A 230 -14.73 17.99 -29.54
C GLN A 230 -13.29 18.45 -29.85
N LYS A 231 -12.31 17.83 -29.19
CA LYS A 231 -10.88 18.11 -29.36
C LYS A 231 -10.15 16.83 -29.80
N THR A 232 -9.03 17.02 -30.51
CA THR A 232 -8.15 15.93 -30.99
C THR A 232 -6.71 16.33 -30.69
N TRP A 233 -5.86 15.37 -30.31
CA TRP A 233 -4.43 15.55 -30.01
C TRP A 233 -3.56 14.47 -30.65
#